data_AF-A0A120FXA8-F1
#
_entry.id   AF-A0A120FXA8-F1
#
_cell.length_a   1.000
_cell.length_b   1.000
_cell.length_c   1.000
_cell.angle_alpha   90.00
_cell.angle_beta   90.00
_cell.angle_gamma   90.00
#
_symmetry.space_group_name_H-M   'P 1'
#
loop_
_entity.id
_entity.type
_entity.pdbx_description
1 polymer ?
#
loop_
_entity_poly.entity_id
_entity_poly.type
_entity_poly.pdbx_seq_one_letter_code
_entity_poly.pdbx_strand_id
1 'polypeptide(L)' 'MGMTDDDDTVYCDIQMPVAQGRELLELVSALRKSKAHPSLDRVFEHMQYELSTSIDIVENPPTWGPWCQ' A
#
# COMPACT_ATOMS: atom_id res chain seq x y z
N MET A 1 -10.54 33.13 4.28
CA MET A 1 -10.77 32.01 5.22
C MET A 1 -9.71 30.98 4.88
N GLY A 2 -8.73 30.76 5.75
CA GLY A 2 -7.48 30.07 5.41
C GLY A 2 -7.67 28.61 5.03
N MET A 3 -7.17 28.23 3.85
CA MET A 3 -6.73 26.86 3.58
C MET A 3 -5.28 26.78 4.03
N THR A 4 -5.05 26.29 5.25
CA THR A 4 -3.75 25.81 5.67
C THR A 4 -3.98 24.39 6.17
N ASP A 5 -3.85 23.46 5.25
CA ASP A 5 -3.56 22.06 5.53
C ASP A 5 -2.86 21.51 4.27
N ASP A 6 -1.83 22.23 3.81
CA ASP A 6 -0.78 21.62 2.99
C ASP A 6 0.06 20.75 3.95
N ASP A 7 -0.52 19.64 4.41
CA ASP A 7 0.25 18.50 4.86
C ASP A 7 0.95 18.00 3.59
N ASP A 8 2.21 18.43 3.39
CA ASP A 8 3.07 18.05 2.27
C ASP A 8 3.03 16.53 2.10
N THR A 9 2.16 16.06 1.20
CA THR A 9 1.87 14.64 1.04
C THR A 9 2.93 14.03 0.16
N VAL A 10 3.64 13.03 0.68
CA VAL A 10 4.64 12.29 -0.08
C VAL A 10 3.94 11.21 -0.91
N TYR A 11 4.10 11.28 -2.23
CA TYR A 11 3.65 10.25 -3.17
C TYR A 11 4.83 9.36 -3.59
N CYS A 12 4.70 8.06 -3.42
CA CYS A 12 5.72 7.07 -3.81
C CYS A 12 5.12 6.04 -4.76
N ASP A 13 5.68 5.92 -5.97
CA ASP A 13 5.45 4.78 -6.87
C ASP A 13 6.54 3.73 -6.62
N ILE A 14 6.16 2.59 -6.03
CA ILE A 14 7.10 1.53 -5.66
C ILE A 14 6.76 0.29 -6.49
N GLN A 15 7.70 -0.13 -7.33
CA GLN A 15 7.58 -1.35 -8.13
C GLN A 15 8.51 -2.44 -7.59
N MET A 16 8.00 -3.67 -7.53
CA MET A 16 8.75 -4.85 -7.08
C MET A 16 8.14 -6.14 -7.63
N PRO A 17 8.89 -7.26 -7.68
CA PRO A 17 8.34 -8.59 -7.93
C PRO A 17 7.29 -8.99 -6.88
N VAL A 18 6.30 -9.79 -7.28
CA VAL A 18 5.20 -10.25 -6.40
C VAL A 18 5.71 -10.90 -5.10
N ALA A 19 6.78 -11.70 -5.17
CA ALA A 19 7.38 -12.32 -3.99
C ALA A 19 7.87 -11.28 -2.96
N GLN A 20 8.52 -10.21 -3.43
CA GLN A 20 8.95 -9.11 -2.57
C GLN A 20 7.76 -8.29 -2.05
N GLY A 21 6.71 -8.13 -2.86
CA GLY A 21 5.46 -7.50 -2.44
C GLY A 21 4.80 -8.24 -1.28
N ARG A 22 4.76 -9.58 -1.34
CA ARG A 22 4.23 -10.43 -0.25
C ARG A 22 5.05 -10.29 1.03
N GLU A 23 6.38 -10.35 0.91
CA GLU A 23 7.29 -10.15 2.06
C GLU A 23 7.11 -8.76 2.68
N LEU A 24 7.02 -7.71 1.86
CA LEU A 24 6.78 -6.35 2.34
C LEU A 24 5.42 -6.21 3.03
N LEU A 25 4.36 -6.83 2.49
CA LEU A 25 3.03 -6.83 3.09
C LEU A 25 3.05 -7.49 4.49
N GLU A 26 3.75 -8.61 4.64
CA GLU A 26 3.94 -9.28 5.93
C GLU A 26 4.69 -8.38 6.93
N LEU A 27 5.76 -7.73 6.48
CA LEU A 27 6.54 -6.81 7.31
C LEU A 27 5.71 -5.61 7.77
N VAL A 28 4.99 -4.94 6.86
CA VAL A 28 4.12 -3.80 7.20
C VAL A 28 2.99 -4.23 8.14
N SER A 29 2.46 -5.44 7.96
CA SER A 29 1.46 -6.02 8.87
C SER A 29 2.02 -6.22 10.28
N ALA A 30 3.26 -6.73 10.39
CA ALA A 30 3.94 -6.88 11.67
C ALA A 30 4.22 -5.52 12.33
N LEU A 31 4.69 -4.52 11.57
CA LEU A 31 4.93 -3.16 12.05
C LEU A 31 3.65 -2.51 12.59
N ARG A 32 2.52 -2.61 11.88
CA ARG A 32 1.23 -2.08 12.36
C ARG A 32 0.77 -2.78 13.63
N LYS A 33 0.89 -4.11 13.69
CA LYS A 33 0.52 -4.91 14.88
C LYS A 33 1.38 -4.58 16.10
N SER A 34 2.66 -4.25 15.88
CA SER A 34 3.59 -3.90 16.96
C SER A 34 3.19 -2.62 17.72
N LYS A 35 2.44 -1.72 17.08
CA LYS A 35 2.08 -0.39 17.61
C LYS A 35 3.28 0.47 18.02
N ALA A 36 4.48 0.13 17.57
CA ALA A 36 5.71 0.86 17.87
C ALA A 36 5.77 2.26 17.23
N HIS A 37 5.00 2.48 16.16
CA HIS A 37 4.96 3.73 15.40
C HIS A 37 3.52 4.24 15.25
N PRO A 38 2.91 4.80 16.31
CA PRO A 38 1.50 5.20 16.28
C PRO A 38 1.20 6.31 15.26
N SER A 39 2.15 7.21 15.00
CA SER A 39 2.01 8.25 13.96
C SER A 39 1.92 7.69 12.54
N LEU A 40 2.34 6.44 12.33
CA LEU A 40 2.33 5.77 11.02
C LEU A 40 1.20 4.74 10.89
N ASP A 41 0.29 4.60 11.86
CA ASP A 41 -0.73 3.54 11.81
C ASP A 41 -1.60 3.63 10.54
N ARG A 42 -2.02 4.85 10.16
CA ARG A 42 -2.77 5.11 8.94
C ARG A 42 -1.94 4.89 7.67
N VAL A 43 -0.65 5.22 7.71
CA VAL A 43 0.27 4.96 6.60
C VAL A 43 0.42 3.45 6.39
N PHE A 44 0.63 2.68 7.46
CA PHE A 44 0.72 1.22 7.37
C PHE A 44 -0.58 0.57 6.92
N GLU A 45 -1.73 1.10 7.33
CA GLU A 45 -3.03 0.67 6.82
C GLU A 45 -3.16 0.87 5.30
N HIS A 46 -2.83 2.07 4.81
CA HIS A 46 -2.85 2.35 3.37
C HIS A 46 -1.85 1.46 2.62
N MET A 47 -0.62 1.29 3.12
CA MET A 47 0.37 0.39 2.52
C MET A 47 -0.16 -1.05 2.42
N GLN A 48 -0.84 -1.57 3.45
CA GLN A 48 -1.44 -2.91 3.41
C GLN A 48 -2.51 -3.02 2.32
N TYR A 49 -3.40 -2.02 2.24
CA TYR A 49 -4.46 -1.99 1.24
C TYR A 49 -3.89 -1.94 -0.18
N GLU A 50 -2.99 -1.01 -0.46
CA GLU A 50 -2.39 -0.81 -1.79
C GLU A 50 -1.55 -2.03 -2.22
N LEU A 51 -0.71 -2.57 -1.32
CA LEU A 51 0.09 -3.75 -1.62
C LEU A 51 -0.79 -4.98 -1.87
N SER A 52 -1.77 -5.24 -1.01
CA SER A 52 -2.66 -6.40 -1.18
C SER A 52 -3.47 -6.32 -2.47
N THR A 53 -3.99 -5.14 -2.80
CA THR A 53 -4.73 -4.89 -4.06
C THR A 53 -3.83 -5.06 -5.27
N SER A 54 -2.62 -4.50 -5.23
CA SER A 54 -1.66 -4.60 -6.35
C SER A 54 -1.21 -6.04 -6.59
N ILE A 55 -0.98 -6.81 -5.54
CA ILE A 55 -0.67 -8.24 -5.63
C ILE A 55 -1.86 -9.00 -6.23
N ASP A 56 -3.07 -8.75 -5.73
CA ASP A 56 -4.28 -9.42 -6.22
C ASP A 56 -4.52 -9.15 -7.71
N ILE A 57 -4.28 -7.92 -8.19
CA ILE A 57 -4.39 -7.59 -9.62
C ILE A 57 -3.40 -8.40 -10.47
N VAL A 58 -2.18 -8.66 -9.98
CA VAL A 58 -1.18 -9.42 -10.74
C VAL A 58 -1.49 -10.91 -10.72
N GLU A 59 -1.97 -11.44 -9.59
CA GLU A 59 -2.21 -12.87 -9.40
C GLU A 59 -3.59 -13.32 -9.90
N ASN A 60 -4.59 -12.47 -9.72
CA ASN A 60 -5.98 -12.66 -10.11
C ASN A 60 -6.41 -11.47 -10.99
N PRO A 61 -5.86 -11.37 -12.22
CA PRO A 61 -6.14 -10.22 -13.07
C PRO A 61 -7.65 -10.07 -13.30
N PRO A 62 -8.19 -8.86 -13.11
CA PRO A 62 -9.60 -8.63 -13.29
C PRO A 62 -9.99 -8.92 -14.74
N THR A 63 -11.18 -9.49 -14.93
CA THR A 63 -11.74 -9.75 -16.26
C THR A 63 -12.28 -8.48 -16.94
N TRP A 64 -11.81 -7.31 -16.52
CA TRP A 64 -12.17 -6.02 -17.08
C TRP A 64 -10.95 -5.10 -17.08
N GLY A 65 -10.95 -4.11 -18.00
CA GLY A 65 -9.84 -3.17 -18.16
C GLY A 65 -8.72 -3.69 -19.09
N PRO A 66 -7.51 -3.10 -19.02
CA PRO A 66 -6.38 -3.46 -19.89
C PRO A 66 -5.89 -4.91 -19.77
N TRP A 67 -6.38 -5.62 -18.76
CA TRP A 67 -5.97 -6.97 -18.37
C TRP A 67 -6.76 -8.08 -19.09
N CYS A 68 -7.76 -7.72 -19.90
CA CYS A 68 -8.47 -8.62 -20.80
C CYS A 68 -7.70 -8.78 -22.13
N GLN A 69 -6.79 -9.74 -22.22
CA GLN A 69 -6.24 -10.22 -23.50
C GLN A 69 -6.38 -11.72 -23.63
#